data_AF-A0A0F9IK57-F1
#
_entry.id   AF-A0A0F9IK57-F1
#
_cell.length_a   1.000
_cell.length_b   1.000
_cell.length_c   1.000
_cell.angle_alpha   90.00
_cell.angle_beta   90.00
_cell.angle_gamma   90.00
#
_symmetry.space_group_name_H-M   'P 1'
#
loop_
_entity.id
_entity.type
_entity.pdbx_description
1 polymer ?
#
loop_
_entity_poly.entity_id
_entity_poly.type
_entity_poly.pdbx_seq_one_letter_code
_entity_poly.pdbx_strand_id
1 'polypeptide(L)'
;MIRRVKGLDWEFKDYALKLLSEINRGISTLCIISIINQSGKKGLHGYQISKDLEVQTKEMLVIEEGTLYPILRKLEGDSLIKSEREKTGRKRKFYFMTDYGRRVFNYLSGFFSLLTEAIAPLFDVNVNLKQDKYLYCPMCANKIDLSNSELKYCTICGFNIEKELSKRGLRNE
;
A
#
# COMPACT_ATOMS: atom_id res chain seq x y z
N MET A 1 -0.88 -32.67 2.15
CA MET A 1 -0.20 -33.75 2.90
C MET A 1 1.30 -33.48 2.85
N ILE A 2 1.85 -32.72 3.81
CA ILE A 2 3.26 -32.31 3.80
C ILE A 2 4.07 -33.44 4.42
N ARG A 3 4.96 -34.06 3.63
CA ARG A 3 5.90 -35.09 4.12
C ARG A 3 6.74 -34.51 5.26
N ARG A 4 6.75 -35.20 6.42
CA ARG A 4 7.65 -34.89 7.54
C ARG A 4 9.09 -35.07 7.06
N VAL A 5 9.78 -33.99 6.78
CA VAL A 5 11.24 -33.99 6.63
C VAL A 5 11.82 -34.14 8.03
N LYS A 6 12.45 -35.29 8.32
CA LYS A 6 13.18 -35.53 9.57
C LYS A 6 14.28 -34.47 9.70
N GLY A 7 14.34 -33.76 10.83
CA GLY A 7 15.44 -32.84 11.16
C GLY A 7 15.14 -31.34 11.04
N LEU A 8 13.89 -30.93 10.77
CA LEU A 8 13.54 -29.51 10.87
C LEU A 8 13.36 -29.13 12.35
N ASP A 9 14.19 -28.22 12.84
CA ASP A 9 14.05 -27.62 14.17
C ASP A 9 12.68 -26.94 14.28
N TRP A 10 11.78 -27.57 15.04
CA TRP A 10 10.40 -27.13 15.17
C TRP A 10 10.31 -25.81 15.92
N GLU A 11 11.23 -25.56 16.87
CA GLU A 11 11.30 -24.31 17.62
C GLU A 11 11.68 -23.15 16.71
N PHE A 12 12.70 -23.35 15.86
CA PHE A 12 13.06 -22.39 14.81
C PHE A 12 11.86 -22.07 13.91
N LYS A 13 11.16 -23.09 13.41
CA LYS A 13 10.04 -22.89 12.48
C LYS A 13 8.89 -22.14 13.15
N ASP A 14 8.53 -22.51 14.37
CA ASP A 14 7.46 -21.84 15.12
C ASP A 14 7.81 -20.36 15.36
N TYR A 15 9.04 -20.08 15.78
CA TYR A 15 9.51 -18.71 16.00
C TYR A 15 9.53 -17.88 14.71
N ALA A 16 10.07 -18.44 13.62
CA ALA A 16 10.11 -17.77 12.32
C ALA A 16 8.71 -17.47 11.77
N LEU A 17 7.75 -18.39 11.94
CA LEU A 17 6.36 -18.19 11.53
C LEU A 17 5.66 -17.09 12.33
N LYS A 18 5.98 -16.94 13.63
CA LYS A 18 5.47 -15.83 14.46
C LYS A 18 5.95 -14.49 13.93
N LEU A 19 7.26 -14.32 13.72
CA LEU A 19 7.83 -13.08 13.18
C LEU A 19 7.31 -12.77 11.77
N LEU A 20 7.17 -13.79 10.92
CA LEU A 20 6.58 -13.62 9.59
C LEU A 20 5.14 -13.11 9.66
N SER A 21 4.33 -13.61 10.61
CA SER A 21 2.96 -13.14 10.82
C SER A 21 2.92 -11.66 11.23
N GLU A 22 3.84 -11.21 12.08
CA GLU A 22 3.95 -9.80 12.48
C GLU A 22 4.30 -8.89 11.29
N ILE A 23 5.25 -9.30 10.46
CA ILE A 23 5.61 -8.59 9.22
C ILE A 23 4.40 -8.50 8.30
N ASN A 24 3.74 -9.64 8.02
CA ASN A 24 2.57 -9.71 7.15
C ASN A 24 1.44 -8.81 7.67
N ARG A 25 1.17 -8.83 8.98
CA ARG A 25 0.17 -7.97 9.60
C ARG A 25 0.53 -6.48 9.44
N GLY A 26 1.80 -6.13 9.59
CA GLY A 26 2.30 -4.77 9.41
C GLY A 26 2.06 -4.21 8.01
N ILE A 27 2.31 -5.02 6.98
CA ILE A 27 2.19 -4.57 5.58
C ILE A 27 0.78 -4.72 5.00
N SER A 28 -0.03 -5.67 5.51
CA SER A 28 -1.32 -6.06 4.93
C SER A 28 -2.26 -4.88 4.68
N THR A 29 -2.38 -3.97 5.65
CA THR A 29 -3.31 -2.83 5.54
C THR A 29 -2.91 -1.91 4.39
N LEU A 30 -1.62 -1.59 4.26
CA LEU A 30 -1.12 -0.74 3.17
C LEU A 30 -1.28 -1.41 1.81
N CYS A 31 -1.01 -2.71 1.72
CA CYS A 31 -1.20 -3.50 0.50
C CYS A 31 -2.69 -3.54 0.07
N ILE A 32 -3.61 -3.75 1.00
CA ILE A 32 -5.07 -3.71 0.73
C ILE A 32 -5.49 -2.34 0.20
N ILE A 33 -5.07 -1.25 0.86
CA ILE A 33 -5.36 0.12 0.41
C ILE A 33 -4.78 0.35 -1.00
N SER A 34 -3.57 -0.15 -1.29
CA SER A 34 -2.94 -0.05 -2.61
C SER A 34 -3.78 -0.71 -3.70
N ILE A 35 -4.26 -1.94 -3.48
CA ILE A 35 -5.11 -2.67 -4.43
C ILE A 35 -6.43 -1.92 -4.67
N ILE A 36 -7.10 -1.46 -3.61
CA ILE A 36 -8.33 -0.67 -3.74
C ILE A 36 -8.07 0.62 -4.52
N ASN A 37 -6.94 1.30 -4.27
CA ASN A 37 -6.57 2.52 -4.98
C ASN A 37 -6.41 2.30 -6.48
N GLN A 38 -5.81 1.19 -6.90
CA GLN A 38 -5.59 0.83 -8.30
C GLN A 38 -6.89 0.59 -9.07
N SER A 39 -7.96 0.17 -8.39
CA SER A 39 -9.27 -0.09 -9.01
C SER A 39 -9.99 1.17 -9.53
N GLY A 40 -9.56 2.35 -9.09
CA GLY A 40 -10.12 3.62 -9.51
C GLY A 40 -11.64 3.71 -9.26
N LYS A 41 -12.40 4.05 -10.30
CA LYS A 41 -13.86 4.23 -10.22
C LYS A 41 -14.65 2.92 -10.25
N LYS A 42 -14.02 1.78 -10.58
CA LYS A 42 -14.71 0.48 -10.65
C LYS A 42 -14.96 -0.11 -9.26
N GLY A 43 -14.08 0.18 -8.31
CA GLY A 43 -14.07 -0.47 -7.00
C GLY A 43 -13.77 -1.97 -7.10
N LEU A 44 -13.63 -2.63 -5.95
CA LEU A 44 -13.36 -4.07 -5.90
C LEU A 44 -14.25 -4.76 -4.87
N HIS A 45 -14.65 -5.99 -5.22
CA HIS A 45 -15.24 -6.91 -4.27
C HIS A 45 -14.15 -7.50 -3.34
N GLY A 46 -14.51 -7.84 -2.10
CA GLY A 46 -13.57 -8.39 -1.10
C GLY A 46 -12.72 -9.56 -1.63
N TYR A 47 -13.35 -10.57 -2.23
CA TYR A 47 -12.64 -11.69 -2.85
C TYR A 47 -11.62 -11.26 -3.91
N GLN A 48 -11.97 -10.28 -4.75
CA GLN A 48 -11.06 -9.79 -5.78
C GLN A 48 -9.85 -9.08 -5.16
N ILE A 49 -10.03 -8.37 -4.04
CA ILE A 49 -8.92 -7.74 -3.31
C ILE A 49 -7.91 -8.79 -2.84
N SER A 50 -8.38 -9.86 -2.18
CA SER A 50 -7.50 -10.97 -1.76
C SER A 50 -6.81 -11.62 -2.95
N LYS A 51 -7.55 -11.87 -4.05
CA LYS A 51 -6.98 -12.53 -5.23
C LYS A 51 -5.95 -11.66 -5.94
N ASP A 52 -6.20 -10.36 -6.08
CA ASP A 52 -5.27 -9.41 -6.68
C ASP A 52 -4.00 -9.28 -5.83
N LEU A 53 -4.12 -9.29 -4.49
CA LEU A 53 -2.95 -9.33 -3.60
C LEU A 53 -2.11 -10.58 -3.83
N GLU A 54 -2.74 -11.74 -3.79
CA GLU A 54 -2.07 -13.03 -4.01
C GLU A 54 -1.35 -13.04 -5.37
N VAL A 55 -2.03 -12.64 -6.45
CA VAL A 55 -1.45 -12.63 -7.79
C VAL A 55 -0.33 -11.60 -7.93
N GLN A 56 -0.55 -10.35 -7.52
CA GLN A 56 0.45 -9.28 -7.68
C GLN A 56 1.69 -9.49 -6.79
N THR A 57 1.52 -10.17 -5.65
CA THR A 57 2.64 -10.50 -4.75
C THR A 57 3.27 -11.86 -5.03
N LYS A 58 2.85 -12.56 -6.09
CA LYS A 58 3.33 -13.91 -6.43
C LYS A 58 3.19 -14.88 -5.25
N GLU A 59 2.01 -14.88 -4.64
CA GLU A 59 1.62 -15.72 -3.50
C GLU A 59 2.39 -15.46 -2.20
N MET A 60 3.24 -14.43 -2.15
CA MET A 60 3.99 -14.07 -0.92
C MET A 60 3.11 -13.42 0.15
N LEU A 61 2.04 -12.72 -0.25
CA LEU A 61 1.06 -12.14 0.66
C LEU A 61 -0.33 -12.68 0.36
N VAL A 62 -0.72 -13.70 1.14
CA VAL A 62 -2.05 -14.30 1.09
C VAL A 62 -2.84 -13.82 2.29
N ILE A 63 -3.99 -13.18 2.04
CA ILE A 63 -4.89 -12.70 3.09
C ILE A 63 -6.20 -13.45 2.97
N GLU A 64 -6.48 -14.29 3.97
CA GLU A 64 -7.73 -15.02 4.10
C GLU A 64 -8.90 -14.08 4.43
N GLU A 65 -10.11 -14.51 4.10
CA GLU A 65 -11.34 -13.73 4.34
C GLU A 65 -11.51 -13.33 5.82
N GLY A 66 -11.15 -14.24 6.73
CA GLY A 66 -11.21 -14.01 8.18
C GLY A 66 -10.37 -12.82 8.64
N THR A 67 -9.30 -12.48 7.91
CA THR A 67 -8.43 -11.33 8.18
C THR A 67 -8.80 -10.12 7.33
N LEU A 68 -9.17 -10.33 6.06
CA LEU A 68 -9.50 -9.26 5.13
C LEU A 68 -10.70 -8.43 5.62
N TYR A 69 -11.82 -9.07 5.95
CA TYR A 69 -13.06 -8.34 6.23
C TYR A 69 -12.99 -7.47 7.50
N PRO A 70 -12.35 -7.91 8.62
CA PRO A 70 -12.08 -7.02 9.73
C PRO A 70 -11.26 -5.78 9.34
N ILE A 71 -10.23 -5.93 8.51
CA ILE A 71 -9.44 -4.79 8.01
C ILE A 71 -10.32 -3.86 7.18
N LEU A 72 -11.11 -4.39 6.24
CA LEU A 72 -12.01 -3.57 5.41
C LEU A 72 -13.04 -2.81 6.25
N ARG A 73 -13.62 -3.44 7.27
CA ARG A 73 -14.54 -2.76 8.20
C ARG A 73 -13.86 -1.63 8.95
N LYS A 74 -12.62 -1.83 9.41
CA LYS A 74 -11.84 -0.79 10.08
C LYS A 74 -11.55 0.38 9.13
N LEU A 75 -11.05 0.09 7.93
CA LEU A 75 -10.76 1.11 6.92
C LEU A 75 -12.00 1.93 6.53
N GLU A 76 -13.17 1.29 6.48
CA GLU A 76 -14.45 1.95 6.23
C GLU A 76 -14.88 2.82 7.41
N GLY A 77 -14.75 2.31 8.64
CA GLY A 77 -14.99 3.09 9.87
C GLY A 77 -14.09 4.32 9.99
N ASP A 78 -12.83 4.20 9.56
CA ASP A 78 -11.85 5.28 9.51
C ASP A 78 -12.04 6.20 8.29
N SER A 79 -13.08 6.00 7.48
CA SER A 79 -13.41 6.77 6.27
C SER A 79 -12.32 6.78 5.19
N LEU A 80 -11.38 5.82 5.24
CA LEU A 80 -10.34 5.65 4.22
C LEU A 80 -10.92 5.01 2.96
N ILE A 81 -11.90 4.14 3.12
CA ILE A 81 -12.67 3.55 2.03
C ILE A 81 -14.15 3.76 2.27
N LYS A 82 -14.94 3.68 1.20
CA LYS A 82 -16.40 3.59 1.24
C LYS A 82 -16.85 2.33 0.56
N SER A 83 -18.10 1.95 0.76
CA SER A 83 -18.68 0.82 0.06
C SER A 83 -20.03 1.11 -0.58
N GLU A 84 -20.31 0.36 -1.64
CA GLU A 84 -21.59 0.36 -2.33
C GLU A 84 -22.04 -1.09 -2.50
N ARG A 85 -23.36 -1.32 -2.43
CA ARG A 85 -23.96 -2.63 -2.68
C ARG A 85 -24.53 -2.67 -4.09
N GLU A 86 -24.35 -3.79 -4.78
CA GLU A 86 -25.06 -4.03 -6.04
C GLU A 86 -26.57 -3.92 -5.83
N LYS A 87 -27.25 -3.20 -6.73
CA LYS A 87 -28.69 -2.94 -6.65
C LYS A 87 -29.54 -4.16 -7.03
N THR A 88 -28.97 -5.14 -7.72
CA THR A 88 -29.66 -6.33 -8.22
C THR A 88 -28.84 -7.60 -7.95
N GLY A 89 -29.49 -8.69 -7.53
CA GLY A 89 -28.85 -9.97 -7.26
C GLY A 89 -28.31 -10.15 -5.82
N ARG A 90 -27.48 -11.18 -5.61
CA ARG A 90 -26.87 -11.47 -4.29
C ARG A 90 -26.00 -10.27 -3.89
N LYS A 91 -26.38 -9.60 -2.79
CA LYS A 91 -25.82 -8.36 -2.22
C LYS A 91 -24.28 -8.35 -2.10
N ARG A 92 -23.56 -8.16 -3.21
CA ARG A 92 -22.10 -8.00 -3.23
C ARG A 92 -21.74 -6.58 -2.81
N LYS A 93 -20.76 -6.47 -1.93
CA LYS A 93 -20.24 -5.19 -1.43
C LYS A 93 -18.95 -4.87 -2.18
N PHE A 94 -18.93 -3.70 -2.83
CA PHE A 94 -17.76 -3.18 -3.53
C PHE A 94 -17.16 -2.06 -2.70
N TYR A 95 -15.83 -2.01 -2.64
CA TYR A 95 -15.07 -1.03 -1.88
C TYR A 95 -14.36 -0.06 -2.82
N PHE A 96 -14.37 1.21 -2.45
CA PHE A 96 -13.82 2.32 -3.21
C PHE A 96 -12.96 3.20 -2.30
N MET A 97 -11.89 3.76 -2.86
CA MET A 97 -11.07 4.73 -2.15
C MET A 97 -11.83 6.05 -1.98
N THR A 98 -11.76 6.66 -0.80
CA THR A 98 -12.23 8.05 -0.59
C THR A 98 -11.11 9.04 -0.93
N ASP A 99 -11.43 10.32 -1.08
CA ASP A 99 -10.39 11.35 -1.29
C ASP A 99 -9.46 11.47 -0.07
N TYR A 100 -10.02 11.36 1.13
CA TYR A 100 -9.24 11.30 2.37
C TYR A 100 -8.32 10.07 2.39
N GLY A 101 -8.85 8.88 2.07
CA GLY A 101 -8.07 7.65 1.98
C GLY A 101 -6.95 7.74 0.95
N ARG A 102 -7.17 8.40 -0.19
CA ARG A 102 -6.14 8.64 -1.21
C ARG A 102 -5.01 9.52 -0.69
N ARG A 103 -5.32 10.58 0.08
CA ARG A 103 -4.30 11.42 0.72
C ARG A 103 -3.47 10.63 1.74
N VAL A 104 -4.13 9.85 2.59
CA VAL A 104 -3.46 8.97 3.56
C VAL A 104 -2.59 7.92 2.85
N PHE A 105 -3.10 7.30 1.79
CA PHE A 105 -2.36 6.34 0.98
C PHE A 105 -1.10 6.96 0.35
N ASN A 106 -1.18 8.17 -0.19
CA ASN A 106 -0.03 8.84 -0.79
C ASN A 106 1.06 9.12 0.25
N TYR A 107 0.68 9.52 1.47
CA TYR A 107 1.60 9.65 2.58
C TYR A 107 2.25 8.31 2.95
N LEU A 108 1.45 7.29 3.26
CA LEU A 108 1.95 6.00 3.71
C LEU A 108 2.79 5.28 2.65
N SER A 109 2.35 5.30 1.39
CA SER A 109 3.10 4.67 0.30
C SER A 109 4.39 5.44 -0.01
N GLY A 110 4.40 6.75 0.19
CA GLY A 110 5.60 7.57 0.09
C GLY A 110 6.61 7.25 1.18
N PHE A 111 6.17 7.25 2.44
CA PHE A 111 6.98 6.82 3.58
C PHE A 111 7.52 5.40 3.40
N PHE A 112 6.68 4.45 3.01
CA PHE A 112 7.09 3.07 2.81
C PHE A 112 8.15 2.94 1.69
N SER A 113 8.02 3.73 0.63
CA SER A 113 9.01 3.74 -0.47
C SER A 113 10.39 4.21 0.02
N LEU A 114 10.43 5.33 0.75
CA LEU A 114 11.66 5.86 1.33
C LEU A 114 12.25 4.94 2.39
N LEU A 115 11.40 4.33 3.23
CA LEU A 115 11.84 3.35 4.22
C LEU A 115 12.48 2.13 3.53
N THR A 116 11.84 1.61 2.48
CA THR A 116 12.32 0.44 1.74
C THR A 116 13.68 0.74 1.08
N GLU A 117 13.84 1.93 0.50
CA GLU A 117 15.13 2.39 -0.03
C GLU A 117 16.19 2.49 1.07
N ALA A 118 15.85 3.07 2.22
CA ALA A 118 16.79 3.27 3.33
C ALA A 118 17.26 1.96 3.98
N ILE A 119 16.38 0.94 4.07
CA ILE A 119 16.74 -0.37 4.62
C ILE A 119 17.31 -1.32 3.58
N ALA A 120 17.24 -0.99 2.28
CA ALA A 120 17.71 -1.86 1.21
C ALA A 120 19.16 -2.36 1.42
N PRO A 121 20.13 -1.54 1.88
CA PRO A 121 21.50 -2.02 2.13
C PRO A 121 21.62 -3.08 3.23
N LEU A 122 20.58 -3.28 4.06
CA LEU A 122 20.55 -4.32 5.09
C LEU A 122 20.13 -5.69 4.52
N PHE A 123 19.66 -5.72 3.27
CA PHE A 123 19.10 -6.90 2.61
C PHE A 123 19.63 -7.01 1.18
N ASP A 124 19.45 -8.17 0.53
CA ASP A 124 19.79 -8.36 -0.88
C ASP A 124 18.65 -7.83 -1.78
N VAL A 125 18.36 -6.52 -1.68
CA VAL A 125 17.28 -5.86 -2.40
C VAL A 125 17.80 -4.63 -3.12
N ASN A 126 17.52 -4.54 -4.42
CA ASN A 126 17.79 -3.34 -5.20
C ASN A 126 16.49 -2.52 -5.36
N VAL A 127 16.51 -1.28 -4.88
CA VAL A 127 15.35 -0.37 -4.92
C VAL A 127 15.67 0.78 -5.87
N ASN A 128 14.80 0.99 -6.86
CA ASN A 128 14.87 2.14 -7.77
C ASN A 128 13.54 2.90 -7.69
N LEU A 129 13.56 4.05 -7.03
CA LEU A 129 12.38 4.91 -6.95
C LEU A 129 12.12 5.59 -8.29
N LYS A 130 10.84 5.72 -8.67
CA LYS A 130 10.40 6.37 -9.91
C LYS A 130 10.42 7.90 -9.76
N GLN A 131 11.61 8.46 -9.56
CA GLN A 131 11.81 9.89 -9.29
C GLN A 131 11.50 10.79 -10.49
N ASP A 132 11.43 10.20 -11.69
CA ASP A 132 10.94 10.80 -12.94
C ASP A 132 9.42 11.02 -12.93
N LYS A 133 8.69 10.18 -12.19
CA LYS A 133 7.22 10.22 -12.10
C LYS A 133 6.71 10.82 -10.80
N TYR A 134 7.44 10.61 -9.70
CA TYR A 134 7.01 11.02 -8.37
C TYR A 134 8.05 11.85 -7.66
N LEU A 135 7.58 12.91 -7.01
CA LEU A 135 8.31 13.59 -5.96
C LEU A 135 7.89 13.00 -4.61
N TYR A 136 8.86 12.63 -3.80
CA TYR A 136 8.63 12.30 -2.39
C TYR A 136 8.97 13.53 -1.57
N CYS A 137 7.98 14.08 -0.86
CA CYS A 137 8.15 15.33 -0.13
C CYS A 137 9.28 15.17 0.92
N PRO A 138 10.31 16.02 0.91
CA PRO A 138 11.45 15.88 1.83
C PRO A 138 11.07 16.13 3.30
N MET A 139 9.96 16.84 3.55
CA MET A 139 9.49 17.14 4.90
C MET A 139 8.63 16.06 5.54
N CYS A 140 7.90 15.27 4.73
CA CYS A 140 6.88 14.37 5.28
C CYS A 140 6.68 13.09 4.45
N ALA A 141 7.58 12.79 3.52
CA ALA A 141 7.54 11.62 2.65
C ALA A 141 6.33 11.50 1.71
N ASN A 142 5.39 12.47 1.71
CA ASN A 142 4.19 12.40 0.87
C ASN A 142 4.56 12.18 -0.60
N LYS A 143 4.01 11.14 -1.22
CA LYS A 143 4.22 10.82 -2.63
C LYS A 143 3.34 11.70 -3.50
N ILE A 144 3.97 12.50 -4.35
CA ILE A 144 3.34 13.50 -5.20
C ILE A 144 3.57 13.09 -6.66
N ASP A 145 2.49 13.00 -7.43
CA ASP A 145 2.55 12.72 -8.86
C ASP A 145 2.98 13.98 -9.63
N LEU A 146 4.09 13.89 -10.35
CA LEU A 146 4.69 15.01 -11.09
C LEU A 146 3.83 15.43 -12.30
N SER A 147 2.91 14.58 -12.77
CA SER A 147 1.96 14.96 -13.81
C SER A 147 0.98 16.06 -13.37
N ASN A 148 0.84 16.31 -12.06
CA ASN A 148 0.04 17.42 -11.54
C ASN A 148 0.87 18.72 -11.54
N SER A 149 0.81 19.44 -12.66
CA SER A 149 1.54 20.70 -12.88
C SER A 149 1.08 21.85 -11.97
N GLU A 150 -0.15 21.81 -11.46
CA GLU A 150 -0.75 22.88 -10.66
C GLU A 150 -0.29 22.86 -9.20
N LEU A 151 0.25 21.74 -8.73
CA LEU A 151 0.66 21.60 -7.34
C LEU A 151 1.95 22.39 -7.06
N LYS A 152 1.86 23.37 -6.16
CA LYS A 152 3.00 24.21 -5.69
C LYS A 152 3.46 23.86 -4.27
N TYR A 153 2.56 23.30 -3.47
CA TYR A 153 2.79 22.95 -2.07
C TYR A 153 2.38 21.52 -1.79
N CYS A 154 3.08 20.86 -0.86
CA CYS A 154 2.69 19.56 -0.36
C CYS A 154 1.33 19.64 0.36
N THR A 155 0.36 18.84 -0.08
CA THR A 155 -1.01 18.81 0.47
C THR A 155 -1.13 18.19 1.87
N ILE A 156 0.00 17.75 2.43
CA ILE A 156 0.08 17.16 3.77
C ILE A 156 0.77 18.12 4.76
N CYS A 157 1.95 18.64 4.43
CA CYS A 157 2.75 19.45 5.36
C CYS A 157 2.95 20.92 4.93
N GLY A 158 2.43 21.33 3.77
CA GLY A 158 2.57 22.70 3.27
C GLY A 158 3.96 23.06 2.72
N PHE A 159 4.89 22.11 2.64
CA PHE A 159 6.22 22.34 2.07
C PHE A 159 6.12 22.87 0.62
N ASN A 160 6.82 23.95 0.31
CA ASN A 160 6.90 24.48 -1.06
C ASN A 160 7.73 23.51 -1.91
N ILE A 161 7.06 22.80 -2.82
CA ILE A 161 7.71 21.81 -3.68
C ILE A 161 8.33 22.42 -4.94
N GLU A 162 7.96 23.65 -5.32
CA GLU A 162 8.56 24.32 -6.49
C GLU A 162 10.08 24.45 -6.32
N LYS A 163 10.55 24.84 -5.12
CA LYS A 163 11.99 24.89 -4.80
C LYS A 163 12.71 23.56 -5.05
N GLU A 164 12.05 22.44 -4.74
CA GLU A 164 12.62 21.11 -4.92
C GLU A 164 12.59 20.68 -6.39
N LEU A 165 11.53 21.05 -7.13
CA LEU A 165 11.40 20.76 -8.55
C LEU A 165 12.41 21.57 -9.39
N SER A 166 12.64 22.83 -9.07
CA SER A 166 13.65 23.68 -9.74
C SER A 166 15.06 23.15 -9.52
N LYS A 167 15.40 22.72 -8.29
CA LYS A 167 16.70 22.07 -8.00
C LYS A 167 16.95 20.82 -8.83
N ARG A 168 15.90 20.07 -9.16
CA ARG A 168 15.97 18.87 -10.00
C ARG A 168 15.92 19.18 -11.51
N GLY A 169 15.80 20.44 -11.90
CA GLY A 169 15.63 20.85 -13.30
C GLY A 169 14.30 20.43 -13.92
N LEU A 170 13.28 20.13 -13.10
CA LEU A 170 11.97 19.62 -13.55
C LEU A 170 10.93 20.75 -13.76
N ARG A 171 11.20 21.95 -13.25
CA ARG A 171 10.42 23.17 -13.51
C ARG A 171 11.37 24.37 -13.57
N ASN A 172 11.07 25.33 -14.45
CA ASN A 172 11.76 26.61 -14.48
C ASN A 172 11.17 27.55 -13.42
N GLU A 173 12.01 28.37 -12.79
CA GLU A 173 11.59 29.43 -11.86
C GLU A 173 10.68 30.49 -12.52
#